data_AF-A0A3D5HB75-F1
#
_entry.id   AF-A0A3D5HB75-F1
#
_cell.length_a   1.000
_cell.length_b   1.000
_cell.length_c   1.000
_cell.angle_alpha   90.00
_cell.angle_beta   90.00
_cell.angle_gamma   90.00
#
_symmetry.space_group_name_H-M   'P 1'
#
loop_
_entity.id
_entity.type
_entity.pdbx_description
1 polymer ?
#
loop_
_entity_poly.entity_id
_entity_poly.type
_entity_poly.pdbx_seq_one_letter_code
_entity_poly.pdbx_strand_id
1 'polypeptide(L)'
;MVDDGDMSPARSPDSKKPSRIQRVLRWMKSHKAKTALIVLGLFFVYELLTVPYFSVIMLKTQNPVETALMRQRLREAERDGKAFKIAQRWVPLSRISKNLVDAVIVAEDGMFYSHGGVDWFEVRESIEKNIDERRAARGASTITQQLAKNLYLSTSKDPVRKFKELIITLLLENQLSKSRILEIYLNVIEWGRGVFGVEAAAQIYFGKSASALSLDEALRLAAVIPSPLRHRASDNSRYVLRRKEIVLRRMQGRNMPDQPQTKENSSSLTPDQYPSPTKPTDAIPVDSTDMEEEENNGL
;
A
#
# COMPACT_ATOMS: atom_id res chain seq x y z
N MET A 1 -16.90 -64.76 73.45
CA MET A 1 -15.58 -64.08 73.32
C MET A 1 -15.58 -63.37 72.00
N VAL A 2 -15.10 -62.13 72.02
CA VAL A 2 -15.35 -61.05 71.06
C VAL A 2 -14.83 -61.38 69.66
N ASP A 3 -15.66 -61.11 68.66
CA ASP A 3 -15.35 -61.18 67.23
C ASP A 3 -14.72 -59.84 66.83
N ASP A 4 -13.41 -59.82 66.63
CA ASP A 4 -12.65 -58.63 66.22
C ASP A 4 -12.94 -58.34 64.74
N GLY A 5 -13.96 -57.52 64.53
CA GLY A 5 -14.31 -56.95 63.22
C GLY A 5 -13.20 -56.04 62.69
N ASP A 6 -12.54 -56.51 61.65
CA ASP A 6 -11.69 -55.74 60.73
C ASP A 6 -12.50 -54.58 60.11
N MET A 7 -12.31 -53.36 60.64
CA MET A 7 -12.79 -52.13 60.01
C MET A 7 -11.73 -51.57 59.06
N SER A 8 -11.81 -51.97 57.79
CA SER A 8 -11.22 -51.22 56.68
C SER A 8 -11.97 -49.88 56.49
N PRO A 9 -11.28 -48.72 56.34
CA PRO A 9 -11.96 -47.45 56.11
C PRO A 9 -12.53 -47.36 54.69
N ALA A 10 -13.78 -46.91 54.60
CA ALA A 10 -14.47 -46.65 53.35
C ALA A 10 -13.69 -45.66 52.45
N ARG A 11 -13.43 -46.06 51.20
CA ARG A 11 -12.87 -45.18 50.16
C ARG A 11 -13.82 -44.01 49.91
N SER A 12 -13.30 -42.78 49.98
CA SER A 12 -14.01 -41.55 49.62
C SER A 12 -14.34 -41.50 48.11
N PRO A 13 -15.44 -40.83 47.70
CA PRO A 13 -15.82 -40.79 46.30
C PRO A 13 -14.88 -39.89 45.49
N ASP A 14 -14.41 -40.44 44.37
CA ASP A 14 -13.48 -39.84 43.42
C ASP A 14 -14.00 -38.50 42.86
N SER A 15 -13.32 -37.40 43.20
CA SER A 15 -13.65 -36.08 42.68
C SER A 15 -13.26 -35.97 41.21
N LYS A 16 -14.23 -36.16 40.31
CA LYS A 16 -14.02 -36.06 38.85
C LYS A 16 -13.39 -34.70 38.49
N LYS A 17 -12.14 -34.74 38.02
CA LYS A 17 -11.42 -33.54 37.56
C LYS A 17 -12.23 -32.81 36.49
N PRO A 18 -12.34 -31.47 36.55
CA PRO A 18 -13.20 -30.72 35.64
C PRO A 18 -12.72 -30.84 34.19
N SER A 19 -13.69 -30.95 33.27
CA SER A 19 -13.39 -31.06 31.83
C SER A 19 -12.66 -29.81 31.31
N ARG A 20 -11.88 -29.95 30.22
CA ARG A 20 -11.14 -28.82 29.60
C ARG A 20 -12.05 -27.62 29.32
N ILE A 21 -13.31 -27.86 28.95
CA ILE A 21 -14.32 -26.84 28.67
C ILE A 21 -14.71 -26.08 29.94
N GLN A 22 -14.87 -26.76 31.08
CA GLN A 22 -15.18 -26.10 32.36
C GLN A 22 -14.02 -25.26 32.90
N ARG A 23 -12.77 -25.61 32.57
CA ARG A 23 -11.59 -24.79 32.90
C ARG A 23 -11.54 -23.52 32.07
N VAL A 24 -11.86 -23.60 30.76
CA VAL A 24 -11.95 -22.43 29.88
C VAL A 24 -13.09 -21.50 30.34
N LEU A 25 -14.27 -22.03 30.67
CA LEU A 25 -15.40 -21.25 31.18
C LEU A 25 -15.11 -20.56 32.52
N ARG A 26 -14.39 -21.22 33.44
CA ARG A 26 -13.95 -20.61 34.70
C ARG A 26 -12.85 -19.57 34.50
N TRP A 27 -11.93 -19.80 33.57
CA TRP A 27 -10.92 -18.82 33.19
C TRP A 27 -11.57 -17.57 32.56
N MET A 28 -12.57 -17.73 31.69
CA MET A 28 -13.36 -16.61 31.14
C MET A 28 -14.10 -15.80 32.21
N LYS A 29 -14.54 -16.43 33.31
CA LYS A 29 -15.13 -15.73 34.47
C LYS A 29 -14.10 -15.13 35.43
N SER A 30 -12.82 -15.43 35.28
CA SER A 30 -11.76 -14.87 36.13
C SER A 30 -11.49 -13.39 35.77
N HIS A 31 -11.25 -12.56 36.78
CA HIS A 31 -10.91 -11.14 36.60
C HIS A 31 -9.74 -10.95 35.62
N LYS A 32 -8.80 -11.90 35.54
CA LYS A 32 -7.67 -11.89 34.61
C LYS A 32 -8.10 -11.96 33.14
N ALA A 33 -9.11 -12.77 32.79
CA ALA A 33 -9.61 -12.84 31.41
C ALA A 33 -10.39 -11.59 31.02
N LYS A 34 -11.18 -11.03 31.95
CA LYS A 34 -11.86 -9.73 31.73
C LYS A 34 -10.85 -8.61 31.51
N THR A 35 -9.80 -8.52 32.34
CA THR A 35 -8.72 -7.54 32.17
C THR A 35 -8.00 -7.74 30.83
N ALA A 36 -7.68 -8.97 30.44
CA ALA A 36 -7.06 -9.25 29.14
C ALA A 36 -7.92 -8.81 27.95
N LEU A 37 -9.23 -9.05 28.01
CA LEU A 37 -10.17 -8.58 26.98
C LEU A 37 -10.29 -7.05 26.94
N ILE A 38 -10.29 -6.38 28.09
CA ILE A 38 -10.29 -4.91 28.17
C ILE A 38 -9.01 -4.35 27.55
N VAL A 39 -7.84 -4.89 27.91
CA VAL A 39 -6.55 -4.45 27.35
C VAL A 39 -6.51 -4.69 25.85
N LEU A 40 -7.00 -5.83 25.37
CA LEU A 40 -7.10 -6.12 23.94
C LEU A 40 -8.07 -5.16 23.23
N GLY A 41 -9.20 -4.83 23.86
CA GLY A 41 -10.15 -3.84 23.34
C GLY A 41 -9.53 -2.44 23.25
N LEU A 42 -8.85 -1.98 24.31
CA LEU A 42 -8.14 -0.70 24.32
C LEU A 42 -7.03 -0.66 23.26
N PHE A 43 -6.32 -1.77 23.05
CA PHE A 43 -5.35 -1.89 21.97
C PHE A 43 -6.01 -1.66 20.60
N PHE A 44 -7.12 -2.34 20.29
CA PHE A 44 -7.81 -2.13 19.01
C PHE A 44 -8.40 -0.71 18.86
N VAL A 45 -8.90 -0.11 19.95
CA VAL A 45 -9.36 1.28 19.95
C VAL A 45 -8.20 2.23 19.66
N TYR A 46 -7.05 2.05 20.30
CA TYR A 46 -5.85 2.82 20.01
C TYR A 46 -5.44 2.70 18.55
N GLU A 47 -5.40 1.48 18.02
CA GLU A 47 -5.03 1.22 16.63
C GLU A 47 -5.98 1.91 15.65
N LEU A 48 -7.29 1.88 15.93
CA LEU A 48 -8.31 2.57 15.15
C LEU A 48 -8.15 4.10 15.22
N LEU A 49 -7.85 4.66 16.39
CA LEU A 49 -7.60 6.09 16.58
C LEU A 49 -6.34 6.57 15.84
N THR A 50 -5.36 5.69 15.60
CA THR A 50 -4.15 6.01 14.82
C THR A 50 -4.34 5.90 13.30
N VAL A 51 -5.51 5.44 12.83
CA VAL A 51 -5.79 5.38 11.38
C VAL A 51 -5.83 6.80 10.80
N PRO A 52 -5.18 7.06 9.67
CA PRO A 52 -5.05 8.40 9.09
C PRO A 52 -6.34 8.85 8.37
N TYR A 53 -7.48 8.87 9.09
CA TYR A 53 -8.81 9.07 8.53
C TYR A 53 -8.93 10.36 7.71
N PHE A 54 -8.54 11.49 8.32
CA PHE A 54 -8.59 12.80 7.65
C PHE A 54 -7.66 12.86 6.43
N SER A 55 -6.46 12.30 6.53
CA SER A 55 -5.53 12.26 5.40
C SER A 55 -6.12 11.47 4.23
N VAL A 56 -6.79 10.34 4.48
CA VAL A 56 -7.43 9.55 3.41
C VAL A 56 -8.57 10.33 2.75
N ILE A 57 -9.37 11.09 3.49
CA ILE A 57 -10.41 11.94 2.90
C ILE A 57 -9.81 13.02 2.01
N MET A 58 -8.69 13.64 2.43
CA MET A 58 -8.01 14.66 1.63
C MET A 58 -7.49 14.12 0.29
N LEU A 59 -7.21 12.82 0.18
CA LEU A 59 -6.79 12.21 -1.09
C LEU A 59 -7.85 12.31 -2.20
N LYS A 60 -9.11 12.62 -1.88
CA LYS A 60 -10.16 12.89 -2.89
C LYS A 60 -9.78 14.04 -3.81
N THR A 61 -9.14 15.07 -3.28
CA THR A 61 -8.84 16.32 -4.01
C THR A 61 -7.36 16.68 -4.01
N GLN A 62 -6.59 16.14 -3.07
CA GLN A 62 -5.17 16.47 -2.88
C GLN A 62 -4.28 15.27 -3.19
N ASN A 63 -3.13 15.55 -3.80
CA ASN A 63 -2.12 14.54 -4.12
C ASN A 63 -1.12 14.43 -2.97
N PRO A 64 -0.75 13.21 -2.54
CA PRO A 64 0.26 13.02 -1.51
C PRO A 64 1.63 13.39 -2.08
N VAL A 65 2.27 14.39 -1.47
CA VAL A 65 3.63 14.83 -1.83
C VAL A 65 4.68 13.86 -1.27
N GLU A 66 4.45 13.35 -0.07
CA GLU A 66 5.38 12.44 0.60
C GLU A 66 4.62 11.24 1.20
N THR A 67 5.20 10.05 1.05
CA THR A 67 4.64 8.80 1.55
C THR A 67 5.49 8.18 2.66
N ALA A 68 4.91 7.27 3.44
CA ALA A 68 5.64 6.51 4.45
C ALA A 68 6.81 5.71 3.83
N LEU A 69 6.62 5.16 2.62
CA LEU A 69 7.68 4.47 1.89
C LEU A 69 8.83 5.41 1.51
N MET A 70 8.53 6.61 1.00
CA MET A 70 9.54 7.63 0.68
C MET A 70 10.37 8.02 1.91
N ARG A 71 9.69 8.32 3.04
CA ARG A 71 10.35 8.58 4.33
C ARG A 71 11.20 7.41 4.81
N GLN A 72 10.75 6.18 4.57
CA GLN A 72 11.52 5.00 4.91
C GLN A 72 12.81 4.93 4.08
N ARG A 73 12.74 5.16 2.75
CA ARG A 73 13.92 5.14 1.87
C ARG A 73 14.94 6.21 2.20
N LEU A 74 14.49 7.42 2.51
CA LEU A 74 15.37 8.50 2.93
C LEU A 74 16.15 8.12 4.20
N ARG A 75 15.45 7.61 5.23
CA ARG A 75 16.09 7.16 6.49
C ARG A 75 17.01 5.97 6.30
N GLU A 76 16.67 5.02 5.43
CA GLU A 76 17.56 3.90 5.08
C GLU A 76 18.85 4.40 4.44
N ALA A 77 18.76 5.34 3.50
CA ALA A 77 19.94 5.89 2.84
C ALA A 77 20.81 6.74 3.77
N GLU A 78 20.20 7.53 4.65
CA GLU A 78 20.89 8.33 5.66
C GLU A 78 21.68 7.43 6.62
N ARG A 79 21.04 6.36 7.15
CA ARG A 79 21.71 5.37 8.01
C ARG A 79 22.87 4.67 7.31
N ASP A 80 22.74 4.41 6.01
CA ASP A 80 23.76 3.79 5.20
C ASP A 80 24.88 4.76 4.75
N GLY A 81 24.76 6.06 5.05
CA GLY A 81 25.69 7.10 4.56
C GLY A 81 25.66 7.27 3.04
N LYS A 82 24.56 6.92 2.37
CA LYS A 82 24.42 6.95 0.91
C LYS A 82 23.62 8.15 0.46
N ALA A 83 24.08 8.83 -0.60
CA ALA A 83 23.27 9.84 -1.27
C ALA A 83 21.97 9.23 -1.80
N PHE A 84 20.83 9.90 -1.54
CA PHE A 84 19.53 9.47 -2.01
C PHE A 84 18.70 10.68 -2.41
N LYS A 85 18.20 10.67 -3.64
CA LYS A 85 17.31 11.68 -4.18
C LYS A 85 16.04 11.01 -4.64
N ILE A 86 14.91 11.61 -4.28
CA ILE A 86 13.61 11.21 -4.78
C ILE A 86 13.38 11.95 -6.10
N ALA A 87 13.13 11.19 -7.16
CA ALA A 87 12.58 11.66 -8.42
C ALA A 87 11.10 11.28 -8.44
N GLN A 88 10.23 12.29 -8.43
CA GLN A 88 8.78 12.11 -8.56
C GLN A 88 8.20 13.21 -9.45
N ARG A 89 7.28 12.82 -10.34
CA ARG A 89 6.46 13.75 -11.10
C ARG A 89 5.03 13.22 -11.15
N TRP A 90 4.09 14.03 -10.70
CA TRP A 90 2.67 13.67 -10.73
C TRP A 90 2.08 13.90 -12.12
N VAL A 91 1.28 12.95 -12.59
CA VAL A 91 0.44 13.10 -13.78
C VAL A 91 -0.97 12.54 -13.51
N PRO A 92 -2.04 13.15 -14.03
CA PRO A 92 -3.38 12.57 -13.91
C PRO A 92 -3.46 11.25 -14.69
N LEU A 93 -4.41 10.37 -14.31
CA LEU A 93 -4.58 9.05 -14.90
C LEU A 93 -4.80 9.10 -16.42
N SER A 94 -5.49 10.14 -16.90
CA SER A 94 -5.72 10.40 -18.33
C SER A 94 -4.45 10.69 -19.13
N ARG A 95 -3.33 11.00 -18.45
CA ARG A 95 -2.01 11.21 -19.06
C ARG A 95 -1.08 10.00 -18.86
N ILE A 96 -1.63 8.84 -18.50
CA ILE A 96 -0.90 7.57 -18.41
C ILE A 96 -1.37 6.67 -19.54
N SER A 97 -0.42 6.04 -20.25
CA SER A 97 -0.73 5.10 -21.34
C SER A 97 -1.69 4.00 -20.88
N LYS A 98 -2.76 3.77 -21.66
CA LYS A 98 -3.72 2.69 -21.38
C LYS A 98 -3.03 1.32 -21.32
N ASN A 99 -2.01 1.10 -22.16
CA ASN A 99 -1.22 -0.13 -22.13
C ASN A 99 -0.61 -0.38 -20.76
N LEU A 100 -0.11 0.67 -20.10
CA LEU A 100 0.46 0.53 -18.76
C LEU A 100 -0.61 0.31 -17.71
N VAL A 101 -1.72 1.06 -17.77
CA VAL A 101 -2.85 0.87 -16.86
C VAL A 101 -3.32 -0.59 -16.88
N ASP A 102 -3.57 -1.12 -18.07
CA ASP A 102 -4.02 -2.51 -18.24
C ASP A 102 -2.96 -3.52 -17.77
N ALA A 103 -1.68 -3.29 -18.13
CA ALA A 103 -0.57 -4.17 -17.74
C ALA A 103 -0.40 -4.23 -16.21
N VAL A 104 -0.51 -3.09 -15.51
CA VAL A 104 -0.39 -3.01 -14.05
C VAL A 104 -1.55 -3.72 -13.36
N ILE A 105 -2.78 -3.48 -13.78
CA ILE A 105 -3.97 -4.16 -13.25
C ILE A 105 -3.78 -5.68 -13.41
N VAL A 106 -3.44 -6.14 -14.61
CA VAL A 106 -3.29 -7.58 -14.86
C VAL A 106 -2.10 -8.20 -14.12
N ALA A 107 -1.03 -7.45 -13.90
CA ALA A 107 0.17 -7.92 -13.21
C ALA A 107 -0.04 -8.04 -11.69
N GLU A 108 -0.67 -7.02 -11.09
CA GLU A 108 -0.71 -6.83 -9.64
C GLU A 108 -2.07 -7.15 -9.02
N ASP A 109 -3.17 -6.93 -9.75
CA ASP A 109 -4.52 -7.04 -9.19
C ASP A 109 -5.57 -7.27 -10.29
N GLY A 110 -5.69 -8.54 -10.69
CA GLY A 110 -6.48 -8.89 -11.86
C GLY A 110 -7.97 -8.57 -11.75
N MET A 111 -8.50 -8.54 -10.53
CA MET A 111 -9.91 -8.28 -10.26
C MET A 111 -10.12 -6.90 -9.65
N PHE A 112 -9.18 -5.95 -9.83
CA PHE A 112 -9.16 -4.64 -9.19
C PHE A 112 -10.51 -3.91 -9.16
N TYR A 113 -11.24 -3.91 -10.28
CA TYR A 113 -12.55 -3.25 -10.39
C TYR A 113 -13.72 -4.04 -9.81
N SER A 114 -13.53 -5.33 -9.50
CA SER A 114 -14.58 -6.24 -9.06
C SER A 114 -14.64 -6.41 -7.53
N HIS A 115 -13.59 -6.04 -6.79
CA HIS A 115 -13.54 -6.20 -5.33
C HIS A 115 -13.45 -4.87 -4.58
N GLY A 116 -13.82 -4.86 -3.30
CA GLY A 116 -13.72 -3.70 -2.39
C GLY A 116 -12.38 -3.64 -1.64
N GLY A 117 -11.26 -3.70 -2.37
CA GLY A 117 -9.90 -3.60 -1.83
C GLY A 117 -9.23 -4.90 -1.35
N VAL A 118 -9.98 -5.98 -1.12
CA VAL A 118 -9.42 -7.31 -0.87
C VAL A 118 -9.99 -8.30 -1.86
N ASP A 119 -9.12 -8.99 -2.60
CA ASP A 119 -9.53 -10.11 -3.44
C ASP A 119 -9.62 -11.39 -2.58
N TRP A 120 -10.81 -11.64 -2.04
CA TRP A 120 -11.08 -12.83 -1.23
C TRP A 120 -10.98 -14.13 -2.02
N PHE A 121 -11.22 -14.08 -3.33
CA PHE A 121 -11.10 -15.24 -4.20
C PHE A 121 -9.63 -15.60 -4.37
N GLU A 122 -8.77 -14.64 -4.69
CA GLU A 122 -7.32 -14.85 -4.81
C GLU A 122 -6.69 -15.25 -3.46
N VAL A 123 -7.16 -14.67 -2.35
CA VAL A 123 -6.72 -15.10 -1.00
C VAL A 123 -7.03 -16.58 -0.79
N ARG A 124 -8.26 -17.03 -1.08
CA ARG A 124 -8.66 -18.42 -0.92
C ARG A 124 -7.87 -19.35 -1.85
N GLU A 125 -7.81 -19.05 -3.15
CA GLU A 125 -7.03 -19.83 -4.11
C GLU A 125 -5.56 -19.92 -3.73
N SER A 126 -4.98 -18.82 -3.24
CA SER A 126 -3.58 -18.81 -2.82
C SER A 126 -3.36 -19.78 -1.66
N ILE A 127 -4.26 -19.79 -0.66
CA ILE A 127 -4.18 -20.69 0.50
C ILE A 127 -4.29 -22.15 0.05
N GLU A 128 -5.31 -22.48 -0.75
CA GLU A 128 -5.52 -23.84 -1.27
C GLU A 128 -4.29 -24.33 -2.04
N LYS A 129 -3.78 -23.52 -2.98
CA LYS A 129 -2.59 -23.84 -3.76
C LYS A 129 -1.32 -24.01 -2.90
N ASN A 130 -1.17 -23.23 -1.83
CA ASN A 130 0.00 -23.34 -0.96
C ASN A 130 -0.02 -24.63 -0.13
N ILE A 131 -1.22 -25.06 0.30
CA ILE A 131 -1.42 -26.32 0.99
C ILE A 131 -1.04 -27.47 0.05
N ASP A 132 -1.52 -27.42 -1.20
CA ASP A 132 -1.25 -28.45 -2.21
C ASP A 132 0.22 -28.50 -2.64
N GLU A 133 0.86 -27.35 -2.89
CA GLU A 133 2.25 -27.26 -3.37
C GLU A 133 3.30 -27.32 -2.25
N ARG A 134 2.91 -27.34 -0.97
CA ARG A 134 3.80 -27.19 0.21
C ARG A 134 4.79 -26.02 0.08
N ARG A 135 4.38 -24.94 -0.58
CA ARG A 135 5.20 -23.74 -0.81
C ARG A 135 4.73 -22.57 0.06
N ALA A 136 5.67 -21.68 0.37
CA ALA A 136 5.34 -20.43 1.05
C ALA A 136 4.40 -19.58 0.17
N ALA A 137 3.45 -18.92 0.82
CA ALA A 137 2.41 -18.16 0.13
C ALA A 137 2.98 -17.10 -0.82
N ARG A 138 2.51 -17.13 -2.07
CA ARG A 138 2.55 -15.92 -2.91
C ARG A 138 1.63 -14.89 -2.27
N GLY A 139 2.18 -13.72 -1.95
CA GLY A 139 1.39 -12.64 -1.37
C GLY A 139 0.43 -12.07 -2.40
N ALA A 140 -0.85 -12.44 -2.32
CA ALA A 140 -1.95 -11.86 -3.10
C ALA A 140 -2.35 -10.50 -2.49
N SER A 141 -1.49 -9.50 -2.59
CA SER A 141 -1.82 -8.14 -2.14
C SER A 141 -2.35 -7.30 -3.30
N THR A 142 -3.57 -6.81 -3.15
CA THR A 142 -4.27 -5.97 -4.14
C THR A 142 -3.56 -4.62 -4.33
N ILE A 143 -3.90 -3.90 -5.41
CA ILE A 143 -3.39 -2.54 -5.65
C ILE A 143 -3.70 -1.63 -4.47
N THR A 144 -4.91 -1.71 -3.92
CA THR A 144 -5.31 -0.85 -2.78
C THR A 144 -4.55 -1.20 -1.50
N GLN A 145 -4.29 -2.49 -1.23
CA GLN A 145 -3.46 -2.91 -0.10
C GLN A 145 -2.02 -2.42 -0.24
N GLN A 146 -1.45 -2.51 -1.44
CA GLN A 146 -0.14 -1.97 -1.73
C GLN A 146 -0.11 -0.45 -1.57
N LEU A 147 -1.15 0.25 -2.02
CA LEU A 147 -1.29 1.69 -1.84
C LEU A 147 -1.35 2.09 -0.35
N ALA A 148 -2.20 1.43 0.43
CA ALA A 148 -2.32 1.66 1.88
C ALA A 148 -0.96 1.50 2.58
N LYS A 149 -0.23 0.43 2.23
CA LYS A 149 1.10 0.16 2.73
C LYS A 149 2.08 1.28 2.37
N ASN A 150 2.13 1.69 1.10
CA ASN A 150 3.10 2.68 0.63
C ASN A 150 2.84 4.07 1.21
N LEU A 151 1.57 4.50 1.28
CA LEU A 151 1.19 5.82 1.78
C LEU A 151 1.47 5.98 3.27
N TYR A 152 1.09 5.00 4.09
CA TYR A 152 0.93 5.20 5.53
C TYR A 152 1.73 4.26 6.41
N LEU A 153 2.23 3.14 5.89
CA LEU A 153 2.85 2.10 6.69
C LEU A 153 4.31 1.88 6.30
N SER A 154 5.04 1.14 7.14
CA SER A 154 6.38 0.67 6.81
C SER A 154 6.34 -0.64 6.04
N THR A 155 7.48 -1.04 5.50
CA THR A 155 7.68 -2.34 4.84
C THR A 155 7.87 -3.52 5.81
N SER A 156 7.63 -3.32 7.12
CA SER A 156 7.80 -4.37 8.11
C SER A 156 6.83 -5.55 7.85
N LYS A 157 7.25 -6.76 8.21
CA LYS A 157 6.43 -7.97 8.07
C LYS A 157 5.74 -8.32 9.38
N ASP A 158 5.09 -7.33 9.97
CA ASP A 158 4.41 -7.45 11.26
C ASP A 158 2.89 -7.68 11.09
N PRO A 159 2.25 -8.60 11.86
CA PRO A 159 0.82 -8.86 11.79
C PRO A 159 -0.06 -7.67 12.17
N VAL A 160 0.34 -6.87 13.16
CA VAL A 160 -0.40 -5.66 13.57
C VAL A 160 -0.38 -4.64 12.42
N ARG A 161 0.78 -4.45 11.80
CA ARG A 161 0.91 -3.62 10.59
C ARG A 161 0.05 -4.16 9.43
N LYS A 162 -0.08 -5.48 9.24
CA LYS A 162 -0.98 -6.07 8.22
C LYS A 162 -2.46 -5.84 8.56
N PHE A 163 -2.83 -5.84 9.84
CA PHE A 163 -4.17 -5.49 10.28
C PHE A 163 -4.49 -4.01 10.02
N LYS A 164 -3.56 -3.08 10.32
CA LYS A 164 -3.70 -1.66 9.94
C LYS A 164 -3.84 -1.48 8.44
N GLU A 165 -3.07 -2.22 7.65
CA GLU A 165 -3.17 -2.20 6.18
C GLU A 165 -4.58 -2.55 5.72
N LEU A 166 -5.20 -3.58 6.32
CA LEU A 166 -6.58 -3.95 6.00
C LEU A 166 -7.57 -2.82 6.32
N ILE A 167 -7.49 -2.20 7.50
CA ILE A 167 -8.38 -1.09 7.88
C ILE A 167 -8.22 0.09 6.92
N ILE A 168 -6.98 0.48 6.62
CA ILE A 168 -6.69 1.60 5.70
C ILE A 168 -7.14 1.26 4.28
N THR A 169 -7.00 0.01 3.84
CA THR A 169 -7.49 -0.46 2.53
C THR A 169 -8.99 -0.27 2.40
N LEU A 170 -9.76 -0.74 3.38
CA LEU A 170 -11.22 -0.58 3.39
C LEU A 170 -11.62 0.90 3.42
N LEU A 171 -10.87 1.71 4.18
CA LEU A 171 -11.11 3.15 4.22
C LEU A 171 -10.82 3.83 2.86
N LEU A 172 -9.73 3.47 2.18
CA LEU A 172 -9.41 3.99 0.85
C LEU A 172 -10.51 3.64 -0.16
N GLU A 173 -11.00 2.40 -0.19
CA GLU A 173 -12.09 1.96 -1.07
C GLU A 173 -13.42 2.65 -0.77
N ASN A 174 -13.70 2.93 0.50
CA ASN A 174 -14.92 3.61 0.88
C ASN A 174 -14.88 5.11 0.52
N GLN A 175 -13.69 5.72 0.53
CA GLN A 175 -13.54 7.16 0.31
C GLN A 175 -13.19 7.52 -1.13
N LEU A 176 -12.48 6.68 -1.87
CA LEU A 176 -11.93 7.01 -3.18
C LEU A 176 -12.53 6.14 -4.27
N SER A 177 -12.72 6.70 -5.47
CA SER A 177 -13.07 5.91 -6.65
C SER A 177 -11.89 5.03 -7.08
N LYS A 178 -12.17 3.91 -7.77
CA LYS A 178 -11.15 3.01 -8.32
C LYS A 178 -10.14 3.75 -9.21
N SER A 179 -10.60 4.66 -10.04
CA SER A 179 -9.74 5.50 -10.89
C SER A 179 -8.81 6.38 -10.05
N ARG A 180 -9.31 6.98 -8.96
CA ARG A 180 -8.48 7.80 -8.07
C ARG A 180 -7.46 6.96 -7.30
N ILE A 181 -7.85 5.78 -6.81
CA ILE A 181 -6.93 4.83 -6.17
C ILE A 181 -5.80 4.48 -7.12
N LEU A 182 -6.13 4.13 -8.36
CA LEU A 182 -5.15 3.73 -9.37
C LEU A 182 -4.23 4.88 -9.77
N GLU A 183 -4.78 6.10 -9.92
CA GLU A 183 -4.00 7.30 -10.19
C GLU A 183 -2.96 7.55 -9.09
N ILE A 184 -3.38 7.53 -7.82
CA ILE A 184 -2.46 7.74 -6.70
C ILE A 184 -1.43 6.62 -6.68
N TYR A 185 -1.85 5.36 -6.80
CA TYR A 185 -0.95 4.20 -6.83
C TYR A 185 0.17 4.38 -7.87
N LEU A 186 -0.19 4.64 -9.13
CA LEU A 186 0.80 4.80 -10.21
C LEU A 186 1.74 5.99 -10.00
N ASN A 187 1.31 7.02 -9.26
CA ASN A 187 2.12 8.21 -8.97
C ASN A 187 2.97 8.10 -7.69
N VAL A 188 2.74 7.11 -6.83
CA VAL A 188 3.44 6.98 -5.54
C VAL A 188 4.23 5.70 -5.36
N ILE A 189 4.02 4.67 -6.18
CA ILE A 189 4.83 3.47 -6.06
C ILE A 189 6.27 3.70 -6.48
N GLU A 190 7.18 2.90 -5.90
CA GLU A 190 8.59 2.87 -6.24
C GLU A 190 8.80 1.98 -7.47
N TRP A 191 9.32 2.56 -8.55
CA TRP A 191 9.64 1.86 -9.80
C TRP A 191 11.12 1.46 -9.88
N GLY A 192 11.94 2.06 -9.02
CA GLY A 192 13.36 1.80 -8.86
C GLY A 192 13.94 2.64 -7.73
N ARG A 193 15.24 2.49 -7.44
CA ARG A 193 15.88 3.20 -6.33
C ARG A 193 15.73 4.72 -6.49
N GLY A 194 14.90 5.33 -5.64
CA GLY A 194 14.63 6.77 -5.66
C GLY A 194 13.69 7.22 -6.78
N VAL A 195 13.12 6.31 -7.55
CA VAL A 195 12.21 6.61 -8.67
C VAL A 195 10.79 6.31 -8.22
N PHE A 196 10.02 7.36 -7.97
CA PHE A 196 8.63 7.26 -7.51
C PHE A 196 7.69 7.88 -8.53
N GLY A 197 6.59 7.20 -8.80
CA GLY A 197 5.62 7.65 -9.78
C GLY A 197 6.00 7.35 -11.22
N VAL A 198 4.98 7.05 -12.01
CA VAL A 198 5.11 6.51 -13.37
C VAL A 198 5.78 7.48 -14.34
N GLU A 199 5.50 8.78 -14.24
CA GLU A 199 6.09 9.75 -15.17
C GLU A 199 7.60 9.87 -14.94
N ALA A 200 8.06 9.89 -13.68
CA ALA A 200 9.49 9.84 -13.39
C ALA A 200 10.12 8.54 -13.93
N ALA A 201 9.44 7.40 -13.76
CA ALA A 201 9.91 6.12 -14.28
C ALA A 201 10.00 6.07 -15.82
N ALA A 202 8.99 6.56 -16.52
CA ALA A 202 8.96 6.61 -17.98
C ALA A 202 10.11 7.46 -18.55
N GLN A 203 10.35 8.62 -17.94
CA GLN A 203 11.44 9.51 -18.33
C GLN A 203 12.82 8.87 -18.06
N ILE A 204 13.01 8.27 -16.88
CA ILE A 204 14.29 7.68 -16.48
C ILE A 204 14.63 6.42 -17.28
N TYR A 205 13.65 5.55 -17.54
CA TYR A 205 13.90 4.27 -18.20
C TYR A 205 13.82 4.34 -19.72
N PHE A 206 13.01 5.24 -20.28
CA PHE A 206 12.71 5.25 -21.72
C PHE A 206 12.81 6.63 -22.37
N GLY A 207 13.06 7.70 -21.60
CA GLY A 207 13.15 9.07 -22.13
C GLY A 207 11.84 9.58 -22.73
N LYS A 208 10.69 9.09 -22.23
CA LYS A 208 9.35 9.39 -22.76
C LYS A 208 8.40 9.81 -21.65
N SER A 209 7.34 10.54 -22.02
CA SER A 209 6.19 10.73 -21.13
C SER A 209 5.47 9.39 -20.88
N ALA A 210 4.90 9.23 -19.69
CA ALA A 210 4.06 8.08 -19.33
C ALA A 210 2.88 7.88 -20.30
N SER A 211 2.39 8.95 -20.93
CA SER A 211 1.35 8.88 -21.96
C SER A 211 1.80 8.20 -23.25
N ALA A 212 3.10 8.24 -23.56
CA ALA A 212 3.68 7.76 -24.81
C ALA A 212 4.33 6.36 -24.69
N LEU A 213 4.12 5.67 -23.56
CA LEU A 213 4.64 4.32 -23.35
C LEU A 213 3.99 3.33 -24.32
N SER A 214 4.84 2.65 -25.09
CA SER A 214 4.45 1.51 -25.92
C SER A 214 4.03 0.31 -25.06
N LEU A 215 3.39 -0.68 -25.68
CA LEU A 215 3.00 -1.91 -25.00
C LEU A 215 4.21 -2.65 -24.39
N ASP A 216 5.34 -2.73 -25.09
CA ASP A 216 6.54 -3.39 -24.57
C ASP A 216 7.09 -2.70 -23.31
N GLU A 217 7.18 -1.36 -23.35
CA GLU A 217 7.66 -0.55 -22.23
C GLU A 217 6.70 -0.63 -21.02
N ALA A 218 5.40 -0.62 -21.29
CA ALA A 218 4.35 -0.81 -20.28
C ALA A 218 4.47 -2.16 -19.57
N LEU A 219 4.61 -3.25 -20.33
CA LEU A 219 4.77 -4.59 -19.77
C LEU A 219 6.07 -4.74 -18.96
N ARG A 220 7.14 -4.09 -19.39
CA ARG A 220 8.42 -4.06 -18.66
C ARG A 220 8.31 -3.32 -17.32
N LEU A 221 7.61 -2.19 -17.29
CA LEU A 221 7.32 -1.46 -16.05
C LEU A 221 6.48 -2.32 -15.10
N ALA A 222 5.39 -2.90 -15.58
CA ALA A 222 4.55 -3.79 -14.77
C ALA A 222 5.34 -5.00 -14.24
N ALA A 223 6.29 -5.53 -15.02
CA ALA A 223 7.11 -6.67 -14.62
C ALA A 223 8.05 -6.38 -13.42
N VAL A 224 8.44 -5.13 -13.18
CA VAL A 224 9.40 -4.79 -12.11
C VAL A 224 8.75 -4.39 -10.78
N ILE A 225 7.45 -4.07 -10.75
CA ILE A 225 6.71 -3.64 -9.54
C ILE A 225 6.93 -4.56 -8.32
N PRO A 226 7.01 -5.90 -8.43
CA PRO A 226 7.22 -6.74 -7.25
C PRO A 226 8.60 -6.62 -6.62
N SER A 227 9.60 -6.10 -7.35
CA SER A 227 11.00 -6.05 -6.92
C SER A 227 11.76 -4.90 -7.58
N PRO A 228 11.31 -3.63 -7.38
CA PRO A 228 11.80 -2.47 -8.13
C PRO A 228 13.26 -2.13 -7.80
N LEU A 229 13.73 -2.50 -6.60
CA LEU A 229 15.13 -2.30 -6.21
C LEU A 229 16.09 -3.31 -6.83
N ARG A 230 15.58 -4.45 -7.34
CA ARG A 230 16.41 -5.53 -7.89
C ARG A 230 16.44 -5.55 -9.42
N HIS A 231 15.43 -4.96 -10.06
CA HIS A 231 15.26 -5.02 -11.50
C HIS A 231 14.92 -3.64 -12.04
N ARG A 232 15.54 -3.27 -13.16
CA ARG A 232 15.19 -2.04 -13.89
C ARG A 232 14.34 -2.39 -15.10
N ALA A 233 13.32 -1.58 -15.37
CA ALA A 233 12.40 -1.84 -16.48
C ALA A 233 13.10 -1.82 -17.85
N SER A 234 14.14 -1.01 -17.99
CA SER A 234 14.96 -0.91 -19.20
C SER A 234 15.90 -2.10 -19.42
N ASP A 235 16.11 -2.96 -18.43
CA ASP A 235 17.05 -4.08 -18.54
C ASP A 235 16.43 -5.27 -19.29
N ASN A 236 17.23 -5.95 -20.11
CA ASN A 236 16.86 -7.22 -20.76
C ASN A 236 17.15 -8.45 -19.88
N SER A 237 16.97 -8.31 -18.56
CA SER A 237 17.19 -9.43 -17.64
C SER A 237 16.20 -10.56 -17.91
N ARG A 238 16.64 -11.81 -17.72
CA ARG A 238 15.77 -13.00 -17.87
C ARG A 238 14.50 -12.91 -17.02
N TYR A 239 14.61 -12.29 -15.84
CA TYR A 239 13.48 -12.04 -14.96
C TYR A 239 12.44 -11.12 -15.61
N VAL A 240 12.87 -9.94 -16.08
CA VAL A 240 11.98 -8.94 -16.71
C VAL A 240 11.32 -9.54 -17.94
N LEU A 241 12.08 -10.17 -18.85
CA LEU A 241 11.53 -10.74 -20.07
C LEU A 241 10.51 -11.86 -19.79
N ARG A 242 10.80 -12.76 -18.84
CA ARG A 242 9.86 -13.83 -18.46
C ARG A 242 8.58 -13.25 -17.86
N ARG A 243 8.69 -12.25 -17.00
CA ARG A 243 7.53 -11.68 -16.30
C ARG A 243 6.69 -10.79 -17.22
N LYS A 244 7.33 -10.03 -18.12
CA LYS A 244 6.70 -9.32 -19.24
C LYS A 244 5.76 -10.24 -20.02
N GLU A 245 6.29 -11.41 -20.40
CA GLU A 245 5.58 -12.42 -21.17
C GLU A 245 4.39 -13.05 -20.37
N ILE A 246 4.54 -13.23 -19.06
CA ILE A 246 3.41 -13.65 -18.20
C ILE A 246 2.31 -12.59 -18.18
N VAL A 247 2.66 -11.31 -18.03
CA VAL A 247 1.68 -10.21 -18.02
C VAL A 247 0.98 -10.10 -19.38
N LEU A 248 1.72 -10.19 -20.48
CA LEU A 248 1.17 -10.15 -21.83
C LEU A 248 0.13 -11.26 -22.05
N ARG A 249 0.46 -12.51 -21.69
CA ARG A 249 -0.50 -13.62 -21.82
C ARG A 249 -1.75 -13.42 -20.98
N ARG A 250 -1.61 -12.86 -19.77
CA ARG A 250 -2.77 -12.55 -18.93
C ARG A 250 -3.63 -11.42 -19.52
N MET A 251 -3.02 -10.45 -20.20
CA MET A 251 -3.76 -9.39 -20.91
C MET A 251 -4.52 -9.98 -22.10
N GLN A 252 -3.91 -10.87 -22.87
CA GLN A 252 -4.55 -11.52 -24.03
C GLN A 252 -5.65 -12.51 -23.64
N GLY A 253 -5.48 -13.25 -22.53
CA GLY A 253 -6.46 -14.21 -22.05
C GLY A 253 -7.70 -13.56 -21.40
N ARG A 254 -7.64 -12.27 -21.10
CA ARG A 254 -8.77 -11.49 -20.59
C ARG A 254 -9.38 -10.76 -21.79
N ASN A 255 -10.54 -11.19 -22.27
CA ASN A 255 -11.37 -10.34 -23.13
C ASN A 255 -11.73 -9.10 -22.30
N MET A 256 -10.89 -8.06 -22.38
CA MET A 256 -10.94 -6.92 -21.48
C MET A 256 -12.25 -6.18 -21.75
N PRO A 257 -13.22 -6.17 -20.81
CA PRO A 257 -14.41 -5.35 -21.01
C PRO A 257 -13.94 -3.89 -21.06
N ASP A 258 -14.44 -3.15 -22.05
CA ASP A 258 -14.27 -1.70 -22.10
C ASP A 258 -14.60 -1.13 -20.72
N GLN A 259 -13.74 -0.24 -20.24
CA GLN A 259 -14.05 0.60 -19.08
C GLN A 259 -15.49 1.11 -19.26
N PRO A 260 -16.38 1.06 -18.25
CA PRO A 260 -17.69 1.65 -18.40
C PRO A 260 -17.49 3.10 -18.78
N GLN A 261 -17.77 3.40 -20.05
CA GLN A 261 -17.84 4.74 -20.59
C GLN A 261 -18.87 5.44 -19.70
N THR A 262 -18.39 6.30 -18.81
CA THR A 262 -19.25 7.25 -18.12
C THR A 262 -20.00 7.95 -19.25
N LYS A 263 -21.31 7.71 -19.36
CA LYS A 263 -22.14 8.42 -20.33
C LYS A 263 -21.97 9.90 -20.03
N GLU A 264 -21.21 10.59 -20.88
CA GLU A 264 -21.18 12.04 -20.92
C GLU A 264 -22.60 12.49 -21.22
N ASN A 265 -23.30 12.96 -20.19
CA ASN A 265 -24.33 13.96 -20.41
C ASN A 265 -23.58 15.20 -20.91
N SER A 266 -23.59 15.38 -22.22
CA SER A 266 -23.19 16.60 -22.89
C SER A 266 -24.10 17.75 -22.45
N SER A 267 -23.76 18.40 -21.34
CA SER A 267 -24.15 19.78 -21.07
C SER A 267 -22.88 20.62 -21.13
N SER A 268 -22.75 21.32 -22.25
CA SER A 268 -21.74 22.33 -22.59
C SER A 268 -21.21 23.13 -21.38
N LEU A 269 -19.91 23.01 -21.13
CA LEU A 269 -19.12 24.01 -20.42
C LEU A 269 -17.90 24.36 -21.29
N THR A 270 -17.72 25.65 -21.54
CA THR A 270 -16.74 26.23 -22.48
C THR A 270 -15.31 26.19 -21.93
N PRO A 271 -14.26 26.15 -22.79
CA PRO A 271 -12.85 25.94 -22.38
C PRO A 271 -12.13 27.04 -21.54
N ASP A 272 -12.79 28.12 -21.11
CA ASP A 272 -12.10 29.29 -20.52
C ASP A 272 -11.99 29.29 -18.98
N GLN A 273 -12.09 28.14 -18.31
CA GLN A 273 -12.07 28.06 -16.83
C GLN A 273 -10.99 27.17 -16.22
N TYR A 274 -9.87 26.96 -16.92
CA TYR A 274 -8.65 26.48 -16.25
C TYR A 274 -7.83 27.67 -15.74
N PRO A 275 -7.52 27.77 -14.43
CA PRO A 275 -6.52 28.72 -13.97
C PRO A 275 -5.16 28.34 -14.55
N SER A 276 -4.51 29.30 -15.21
CA SER A 276 -3.17 29.16 -15.77
C SER A 276 -2.17 28.64 -14.73
N PRO A 277 -1.22 27.78 -15.12
CA PRO A 277 -0.14 27.35 -14.23
C PRO A 277 0.66 28.58 -13.78
N THR A 278 0.72 28.82 -12.47
CA THR A 278 1.58 29.85 -11.89
C THR A 278 3.03 29.58 -12.29
N LYS A 279 3.69 30.61 -12.84
CA LYS A 279 5.13 30.62 -13.14
C LYS A 279 5.95 30.20 -11.90
N PRO A 280 7.15 29.64 -12.09
CA PRO A 280 8.05 29.38 -10.97
C PRO A 280 8.34 30.71 -10.25
N THR A 281 8.06 30.78 -8.95
CA THR A 281 8.42 31.94 -8.15
C THR A 281 9.94 32.06 -8.12
N ASP A 282 10.42 33.20 -8.57
CA ASP A 282 11.81 33.61 -8.51
C ASP A 282 12.34 33.60 -7.06
N ALA A 283 13.65 33.42 -6.98
CA ALA A 283 14.45 33.33 -5.76
C ALA A 283 14.09 34.38 -4.70
N ILE A 284 14.17 33.97 -3.43
CA ILE A 284 14.21 34.87 -2.28
C ILE A 284 15.44 35.78 -2.45
N PRO A 285 15.29 37.11 -2.56
CA PRO A 285 16.43 38.01 -2.54
C PRO A 285 17.00 38.08 -1.11
N VAL A 286 18.31 37.89 -0.99
CA VAL A 286 19.06 38.25 0.20
C VAL A 286 19.11 39.77 0.23
N ASP A 287 18.54 40.36 1.28
CA ASP A 287 18.52 41.78 1.55
C ASP A 287 19.95 42.29 1.78
N SER A 288 20.39 43.24 0.95
CA SER A 288 21.69 43.89 1.04
C SER A 288 21.48 45.39 0.96
N THR A 289 20.95 45.97 2.05
CA THR A 289 20.91 47.42 2.26
C THR A 289 20.83 47.70 3.75
N ASP A 290 21.95 47.47 4.45
CA ASP A 290 22.29 48.24 5.65
C ASP A 290 23.47 49.16 5.29
N MET A 291 23.12 50.44 5.12
CA MET A 291 23.89 51.62 5.55
C MET A 291 25.32 51.81 5.01
N GLU A 292 25.42 52.53 3.88
CA GLU A 292 26.50 53.51 3.69
C GLU A 292 25.97 54.89 4.09
N GLU A 293 26.38 55.39 5.25
CA GLU A 293 26.47 56.83 5.55
C GLU A 293 27.20 56.97 6.91
N GLU A 294 28.54 56.97 6.91
CA GLU A 294 29.39 57.70 7.88
C GLU A 294 30.85 57.70 7.36
N GLU A 295 31.21 58.65 6.50
CA GLU A 295 32.59 59.18 6.47
C GLU A 295 32.63 60.55 5.80
N ASN A 296 32.28 61.61 6.56
CA ASN A 296 32.85 62.94 6.36
C ASN A 296 32.73 63.77 7.65
N ASN A 297 33.65 63.55 8.58
CA ASN A 297 34.08 64.60 9.51
C ASN A 297 35.44 64.23 10.14
N GLY A 298 36.51 64.90 9.70
CA GLY A 298 37.70 65.13 10.54
C GLY A 298 39.05 64.63 10.02
N LEU A 299 39.74 65.55 9.33
CA LEU A 299 41.21 65.72 9.22
C LEU A 299 42.07 64.62 8.59
#